data_AF-A0A2H3D8A8-F1
#
_entry.id   AF-A0A2H3D8A8-F1
#
_cell.length_a   1.000
_cell.length_b   1.000
_cell.length_c   1.000
_cell.angle_alpha   90.00
_cell.angle_beta   90.00
_cell.angle_gamma   90.00
#
_symmetry.space_group_name_H-M   'P 1'
#
loop_
_entity.id
_entity.type
_entity.pdbx_description
1 polymer ?
#
loop_
_entity_poly.entity_id
_entity_poly.type
_entity_poly.pdbx_seq_one_letter_code
_entity_poly.pdbx_strand_id
1 'polypeptide(L)'
;MMKKTILGPTSLRLELTLKPDASAADVDLVDIYARGLVHAWHSTSSNGSQTRQHLRSSLWRQLLLVAMEWSCLTGAPILELSETVTPEIDGISKILHILLESNNEVPEQRQVEWCDRILNIATTLNRTDLSRLKAGCSAAVWSALVYCGIHPTPAHTLEDICVCKVRVSDWDLFPLPMEPPKEASLVACPKAPVRPGKRKLCDDVSPREPSSSSPTSNSTQIGRNFKRS
;
A
#
# COMPACT_ATOMS: atom_id res chain seq x y z
N MET A 1 15.58 -28.66 33.42
CA MET A 1 16.52 -28.57 32.28
C MET A 1 15.73 -28.26 31.03
N MET A 2 16.15 -27.29 30.22
CA MET A 2 15.55 -27.06 28.90
C MET A 2 16.17 -28.03 27.89
N LYS A 3 15.36 -28.60 26.99
CA LYS A 3 15.82 -29.59 26.01
C LYS A 3 16.27 -28.88 24.73
N LYS A 4 17.58 -28.94 24.45
CA LYS A 4 18.13 -28.55 23.15
C LYS A 4 17.78 -29.59 22.09
N THR A 5 17.43 -29.12 20.89
CA THR A 5 17.07 -29.93 19.72
C THR A 5 17.90 -29.48 18.52
N ILE A 6 18.44 -30.41 17.73
CA ILE A 6 19.23 -30.10 16.54
C ILE A 6 18.39 -30.40 15.29
N LEU A 7 18.27 -29.42 14.39
CA LEU A 7 17.46 -29.47 13.16
C LEU A 7 18.31 -29.09 11.93
N GLY A 8 17.74 -29.29 10.74
CA GLY A 8 18.32 -28.92 9.45
C GLY A 8 19.29 -29.97 8.88
N PRO A 9 19.62 -29.89 7.58
CA PRO A 9 20.54 -30.80 6.91
C PRO A 9 22.00 -30.63 7.39
N THR A 10 22.91 -31.52 7.01
CA THR A 10 24.33 -31.42 7.37
C THR A 10 24.99 -30.11 6.94
N SER A 11 24.61 -29.54 5.79
CA SER A 11 25.11 -28.24 5.31
C SER A 11 24.55 -27.03 6.06
N LEU A 12 23.48 -27.20 6.85
CA LEU A 12 22.83 -26.13 7.63
C LEU A 12 22.24 -26.73 8.92
N ARG A 13 23.05 -26.77 9.98
CA ARG A 13 22.67 -27.32 11.29
C ARG A 13 22.32 -26.21 12.26
N LEU A 14 21.11 -26.29 12.79
CA LEU A 14 20.57 -25.37 13.79
C LEU A 14 20.48 -26.11 15.13
N GLU A 15 20.92 -25.49 16.22
CA GLU A 15 20.60 -25.91 17.59
C GLU A 15 19.54 -24.98 18.17
N LEU A 16 18.46 -25.51 18.74
CA LEU A 16 17.32 -24.74 19.24
C LEU A 16 16.99 -25.11 20.69
N THR A 17 16.80 -24.11 21.54
CA THR A 17 16.06 -24.20 22.80
C THR A 17 14.59 -23.92 22.49
N LEU A 18 13.78 -24.98 22.36
CA LEU A 18 12.36 -24.88 21.99
C LEU A 18 11.53 -24.17 23.08
N LYS A 19 10.50 -23.42 22.68
CA LYS A 19 9.48 -22.91 23.60
C LYS A 19 8.58 -24.04 24.13
N PRO A 20 7.97 -23.91 25.32
CA PRO A 20 7.10 -24.96 25.88
C PRO A 20 5.78 -25.17 25.13
N ASP A 21 5.36 -24.20 24.31
CA ASP A 21 4.15 -24.17 23.49
C ASP A 21 4.40 -24.46 22.00
N ALA A 22 5.66 -24.68 21.59
CA ALA A 22 6.01 -24.95 20.20
C ALA A 22 5.39 -26.26 19.68
N SER A 23 4.60 -26.18 18.59
CA SER A 23 3.99 -27.37 17.99
C SER A 23 5.02 -28.20 17.22
N ALA A 24 4.77 -29.52 17.11
CA ALA A 24 5.63 -30.40 16.32
C ALA A 24 5.64 -30.02 14.83
N ALA A 25 4.49 -29.60 14.27
CA ALA A 25 4.40 -29.15 12.89
C ALA A 25 5.23 -27.86 12.65
N ASP A 26 5.28 -26.96 13.63
CA ASP A 26 6.09 -25.75 13.54
C ASP A 26 7.59 -26.05 13.58
N VAL A 27 8.00 -27.05 14.36
CA VAL A 27 9.37 -27.59 14.41
C VAL A 27 9.74 -28.25 13.07
N ASP A 28 8.85 -29.05 12.49
CA ASP A 28 9.05 -29.67 11.18
C ASP A 28 9.18 -28.61 10.06
N LEU A 29 8.42 -27.51 10.14
CA LEU A 29 8.54 -26.38 9.20
C LEU A 29 9.93 -25.71 9.25
N VAL A 30 10.56 -25.56 10.42
CA VAL A 30 11.96 -25.07 10.52
C VAL A 30 12.90 -25.96 9.71
N ASP A 31 12.78 -27.28 9.89
CA ASP A 31 13.63 -28.26 9.22
C ASP A 31 13.37 -28.32 7.70
N ILE A 32 12.11 -28.23 7.26
CA ILE A 32 11.72 -28.11 5.85
C ILE A 32 12.32 -26.85 5.22
N TYR A 33 12.20 -25.68 5.87
CA TYR A 33 12.79 -24.44 5.35
C TYR A 33 14.33 -24.49 5.32
N ALA A 34 14.97 -25.11 6.31
CA ALA A 34 16.43 -25.30 6.31
C ALA A 34 16.91 -26.21 5.16
N ARG A 35 16.21 -27.32 4.89
CA ARG A 35 16.47 -28.19 3.72
C ARG A 35 16.25 -27.45 2.40
N GLY A 36 15.13 -26.74 2.28
CA GLY A 36 14.80 -25.95 1.10
C GLY A 36 15.82 -24.84 0.82
N LEU A 37 16.28 -24.15 1.85
CA LEU A 37 17.29 -23.09 1.74
C LEU A 37 18.64 -23.65 1.26
N VAL A 38 19.08 -24.81 1.76
CA VAL A 38 20.29 -25.49 1.27
C VAL A 38 20.14 -25.94 -0.18
N HIS A 39 18.99 -26.51 -0.56
CA HIS A 39 18.73 -26.87 -1.97
C HIS A 39 18.79 -25.63 -2.88
N ALA A 40 18.15 -24.53 -2.47
CA ALA A 40 18.20 -23.26 -3.19
C ALA A 40 19.60 -22.63 -3.20
N TRP A 41 20.42 -22.85 -2.18
CA TRP A 41 21.81 -22.39 -2.11
C TRP A 41 22.71 -23.03 -3.17
N HIS A 42 22.54 -24.33 -3.42
CA HIS A 42 23.27 -25.06 -4.46
C HIS A 42 22.64 -24.96 -5.86
N SER A 43 21.46 -24.35 -6.00
CA SER A 43 20.74 -24.23 -7.27
C SER A 43 21.16 -22.99 -8.08
N THR A 44 21.82 -23.19 -9.22
CA THR A 44 22.26 -22.15 -10.18
C THR A 44 21.12 -21.55 -11.04
N SER A 45 19.90 -21.48 -10.51
CA SER A 45 18.74 -20.90 -11.20
C SER A 45 18.80 -19.37 -11.24
N SER A 46 18.35 -18.77 -12.33
CA SER A 46 18.20 -17.30 -12.49
C SER A 46 17.37 -16.67 -11.36
N ASN A 47 16.36 -17.39 -10.88
CA ASN A 47 15.45 -16.91 -9.82
C ASN A 47 15.98 -17.24 -8.41
N GLY A 48 17.11 -17.97 -8.32
CA GLY A 48 17.66 -18.49 -7.06
C GLY A 48 17.99 -17.42 -6.02
N SER A 49 18.22 -16.16 -6.41
CA SER A 49 18.39 -15.07 -5.44
C SER A 49 17.11 -14.82 -4.63
N GLN A 50 15.98 -14.60 -5.32
CA GLN A 50 14.68 -14.35 -4.69
C GLN A 50 14.19 -15.56 -3.89
N THR A 51 14.37 -16.78 -4.43
CA THR A 51 13.97 -18.02 -3.74
C THR A 51 14.75 -18.23 -2.44
N ARG A 52 16.09 -17.99 -2.43
CA ARG A 52 16.90 -18.06 -1.20
C ARG A 52 16.47 -17.01 -0.19
N GLN A 53 16.23 -15.76 -0.62
CA GLN A 53 15.78 -14.69 0.26
C GLN A 53 14.42 -15.01 0.91
N HIS A 54 13.44 -15.47 0.11
CA HIS A 54 12.12 -15.87 0.62
C HIS A 54 12.21 -17.01 1.64
N LEU A 55 12.85 -18.13 1.26
CA LEU A 55 12.99 -19.30 2.14
C LEU A 55 13.67 -18.97 3.46
N ARG A 56 14.66 -18.06 3.42
CA ARG A 56 15.36 -17.61 4.62
C ARG A 56 14.54 -16.66 5.50
N SER A 57 13.74 -15.76 4.91
CA SER A 57 12.78 -14.96 5.68
C SER A 57 11.69 -15.83 6.32
N SER A 58 11.23 -16.88 5.64
CA SER A 58 10.33 -17.89 6.22
C SER A 58 11.01 -18.64 7.38
N LEU A 59 12.26 -19.08 7.19
CA LEU A 59 13.05 -19.75 8.24
C LEU A 59 13.22 -18.84 9.48
N TRP A 60 13.52 -17.54 9.31
CA TRP A 60 13.62 -16.63 10.46
C TRP A 60 12.31 -16.46 11.21
N ARG A 61 11.19 -16.25 10.49
CA ARG A 61 9.87 -16.15 11.13
C ARG A 61 9.57 -17.41 11.93
N GLN A 62 9.84 -18.59 11.36
CA GLN A 62 9.58 -19.87 12.02
C GLN A 62 10.48 -20.08 13.25
N LEU A 63 11.75 -19.68 13.19
CA LEU A 63 12.67 -19.75 14.34
C LEU A 63 12.25 -18.82 15.49
N LEU A 64 11.77 -17.61 15.18
CA LEU A 64 11.22 -16.68 16.18
C LEU A 64 9.90 -17.18 16.80
N LEU A 65 9.11 -17.97 16.07
CA LEU A 65 7.92 -18.63 16.59
C LEU A 65 8.26 -19.82 17.49
N VAL A 66 9.21 -20.67 17.08
CA VAL A 66 9.48 -21.98 17.70
C VAL A 66 10.50 -21.97 18.85
N ALA A 67 11.50 -21.09 18.80
CA ALA A 67 12.62 -21.10 19.74
C ALA A 67 12.57 -19.93 20.73
N MET A 68 13.06 -20.15 21.95
CA MET A 68 13.48 -19.05 22.84
C MET A 68 14.91 -18.60 22.49
N GLU A 69 15.77 -19.56 22.18
CA GLU A 69 17.16 -19.36 21.77
C GLU A 69 17.48 -20.32 20.62
N TRP A 70 18.29 -19.89 19.66
CA TRP A 70 18.83 -20.78 18.64
C TRP A 70 20.27 -20.37 18.32
N SER A 71 21.05 -21.30 17.77
CA SER A 71 22.37 -21.03 17.20
C SER A 71 22.62 -21.85 15.93
N CYS A 72 23.56 -21.39 15.09
CA CYS A 72 23.96 -22.11 13.88
C CYS A 72 25.25 -22.88 14.15
N LEU A 73 25.19 -24.21 14.15
CA LEU A 73 26.35 -25.09 14.35
C LEU A 73 27.15 -25.29 13.06
N THR A 74 26.51 -25.18 11.89
CA THR A 74 27.13 -25.40 10.58
C THR A 74 26.30 -24.70 9.51
N GLY A 75 26.94 -24.08 8.52
CA GLY A 75 26.23 -23.39 7.43
C GLY A 75 25.96 -21.90 7.67
N ALA A 76 26.70 -21.25 8.58
CA ALA A 76 26.54 -19.82 8.85
C ALA A 76 26.54 -18.93 7.58
N PRO A 77 27.39 -19.13 6.55
CA PRO A 77 27.32 -18.36 5.30
C PRO A 77 25.99 -18.47 4.51
N ILE A 78 25.18 -19.51 4.77
CA ILE A 78 23.83 -19.68 4.20
C ILE A 78 22.80 -18.83 4.97
N LEU A 79 23.06 -18.58 6.26
CA LEU A 79 22.29 -17.70 7.17
C LEU A 79 22.85 -16.28 7.30
N GLU A 80 24.01 -15.98 6.74
CA GLU A 80 24.62 -14.65 6.74
C GLU A 80 23.97 -13.78 5.67
N LEU A 81 23.52 -12.59 6.06
CA LEU A 81 23.08 -11.59 5.09
C LEU A 81 24.38 -11.01 4.54
N SER A 82 24.76 -11.44 3.33
CA SER A 82 25.79 -10.74 2.58
C SER A 82 25.17 -9.44 2.08
N GLU A 83 25.17 -8.42 2.95
CA GLU A 83 24.77 -7.03 2.68
C GLU A 83 25.76 -6.32 1.73
N THR A 84 26.49 -7.10 0.93
CA THR A 84 27.37 -6.64 -0.16
C THR A 84 26.58 -6.12 -1.36
N VAL A 85 25.27 -6.38 -1.39
CA VAL A 85 24.32 -5.47 -2.02
C VAL A 85 23.61 -4.73 -0.89
N THR A 86 23.96 -3.47 -0.67
CA THR A 86 22.98 -2.48 -0.24
C THR A 86 22.17 -2.11 -1.48
N PRO A 87 20.96 -2.68 -1.71
CA PRO A 87 20.00 -1.95 -2.52
C PRO A 87 19.72 -0.64 -1.77
N GLU A 88 19.30 0.39 -2.48
CA GLU A 88 18.46 1.40 -1.86
C GLU A 88 17.26 0.63 -1.29
N ILE A 89 17.21 0.43 0.04
CA ILE A 89 16.27 -0.52 0.63
C ILE A 89 14.85 -0.09 0.23
N ASP A 90 14.24 -0.92 -0.59
CA ASP A 90 13.00 -0.62 -1.30
C ASP A 90 11.92 -0.10 -0.32
N GLY A 91 11.25 0.97 -0.72
CA GLY A 91 10.25 1.61 0.13
C GLY A 91 9.09 0.67 0.49
N ILE A 92 8.70 -0.25 -0.40
CA ILE A 92 7.70 -1.28 -0.06
C ILE A 92 8.27 -2.18 1.04
N SER A 93 9.48 -2.69 0.88
CA SER A 93 10.15 -3.57 1.84
C SER A 93 10.30 -2.92 3.22
N LYS A 94 10.60 -1.62 3.31
CA LYS A 94 10.59 -0.87 4.58
C LYS A 94 9.20 -0.78 5.20
N ILE A 95 8.18 -0.45 4.41
CA ILE A 95 6.80 -0.32 4.92
C ILE A 95 6.28 -1.69 5.37
N LEU A 96 6.52 -2.76 4.60
CA LEU A 96 6.19 -4.13 5.00
C LEU A 96 6.87 -4.55 6.30
N HIS A 97 8.08 -4.06 6.60
CA HIS A 97 8.72 -4.27 7.90
C HIS A 97 7.93 -3.60 9.03
N ILE A 98 7.50 -2.34 8.86
CA ILE A 98 6.72 -1.59 9.85
C ILE A 98 5.32 -2.20 10.05
N LEU A 99 4.71 -2.70 8.97
CA LEU A 99 3.44 -3.43 9.05
C LEU A 99 3.59 -4.77 9.78
N LEU A 100 4.71 -5.49 9.59
CA LEU A 100 5.01 -6.72 10.33
C LEU A 100 5.39 -6.45 11.80
N GLU A 101 6.07 -5.35 12.11
CA GLU A 101 6.30 -4.86 13.49
C GLU A 101 4.97 -4.68 14.24
N SER A 102 3.91 -4.24 13.55
CA SER A 102 2.57 -4.02 14.13
C SER A 102 1.53 -5.11 13.78
N ASN A 103 1.96 -6.33 13.43
CA ASN A 103 1.07 -7.48 13.16
C ASN A 103 0.04 -7.26 12.01
N ASN A 104 0.26 -6.27 11.13
CA ASN A 104 -0.69 -5.74 10.13
C ASN A 104 -1.97 -5.11 10.72
N GLU A 105 -1.88 -4.69 11.99
CA GLU A 105 -2.89 -3.92 12.70
C GLU A 105 -2.39 -2.49 12.92
N VAL A 106 -3.33 -1.58 13.21
CA VAL A 106 -3.04 -0.16 13.44
C VAL A 106 -2.83 0.03 14.96
N PRO A 107 -1.64 0.48 15.43
CA PRO A 107 -1.39 0.61 16.85
C PRO A 107 -2.27 1.67 17.51
N GLU A 108 -3.01 1.30 18.57
CA GLU A 108 -3.78 2.27 19.39
C GLU A 108 -2.86 3.33 20.03
N GLN A 109 -1.64 2.93 20.38
CA GLN A 109 -0.62 3.79 20.95
C GLN A 109 0.34 4.25 19.85
N ARG A 110 0.57 5.57 19.75
CA ARG A 110 1.46 6.20 18.74
C ARG A 110 1.02 5.99 17.28
N GLN A 111 -0.28 5.85 17.03
CA GLN A 111 -0.86 5.77 15.69
C GLN A 111 -0.29 6.82 14.72
N VAL A 112 -0.12 8.07 15.17
CA VAL A 112 0.42 9.17 14.37
C VAL A 112 1.88 8.93 13.98
N GLU A 113 2.77 8.61 14.93
CA GLU A 113 4.19 8.29 14.64
C GLU A 113 4.33 7.10 13.68
N TRP A 114 3.48 6.09 13.84
CA TRP A 114 3.44 4.90 12.97
C TRP A 114 2.95 5.24 11.55
N CYS A 115 1.88 6.02 11.44
CA CYS A 115 1.40 6.58 10.18
C CYS A 115 2.49 7.41 9.50
N ASP A 116 3.12 8.35 10.21
CA ASP A 116 4.16 9.23 9.68
C ASP A 116 5.39 8.44 9.21
N ARG A 117 5.83 7.40 9.94
CA ARG A 117 6.91 6.51 9.49
C ARG A 117 6.59 5.88 8.14
N ILE A 118 5.35 5.40 7.95
CA ILE A 118 4.91 4.78 6.69
C ILE A 118 4.74 5.85 5.59
N LEU A 119 4.05 6.95 5.87
CA LEU A 119 3.74 8.04 4.94
C LEU A 119 5.01 8.73 4.39
N ASN A 120 6.05 8.91 5.23
CA ASN A 120 7.33 9.47 4.78
C ASN A 120 8.05 8.54 3.77
N ILE A 121 7.98 7.22 3.95
CA ILE A 121 8.57 6.26 2.99
C ILE A 121 7.70 6.20 1.73
N ALA A 122 6.38 6.16 1.92
CA ALA A 122 5.36 6.15 0.87
C ALA A 122 5.56 7.28 -0.15
N THR A 123 5.77 8.53 0.29
CA THR A 123 5.97 9.67 -0.64
C THR A 123 7.15 9.52 -1.61
N THR A 124 8.09 8.60 -1.36
CA THR A 124 9.20 8.27 -2.27
C THR A 124 8.90 7.16 -3.29
N LEU A 125 7.76 6.47 -3.17
CA LEU A 125 7.38 5.36 -4.06
C LEU A 125 6.73 5.83 -5.36
N ASN A 126 6.99 5.09 -6.44
CA ASN A 126 6.26 5.26 -7.70
C ASN A 126 4.88 4.58 -7.65
N ARG A 127 3.96 4.95 -8.57
CA ARG A 127 2.57 4.44 -8.62
C ARG A 127 2.43 2.91 -8.71
N THR A 128 3.40 2.19 -9.29
CA THR A 128 3.37 0.71 -9.39
C THR A 128 3.57 0.08 -8.01
N ASP A 129 4.55 0.59 -7.28
CA ASP A 129 4.93 0.12 -5.94
C ASP A 129 3.92 0.54 -4.87
N LEU A 130 3.30 1.71 -5.07
CA LEU A 130 2.06 2.16 -4.44
C LEU A 130 0.92 1.13 -4.55
N SER A 131 0.67 0.64 -5.77
CA SER A 131 -0.38 -0.34 -6.06
C SER A 131 -0.09 -1.71 -5.42
N ARG A 132 1.18 -2.14 -5.45
CA ARG A 132 1.66 -3.34 -4.76
C ARG A 132 1.47 -3.25 -3.24
N LEU A 133 1.84 -2.12 -2.63
CA LEU A 133 1.64 -1.88 -1.20
C LEU A 133 0.15 -1.97 -0.84
N LYS A 134 -0.72 -1.29 -1.59
CA LYS A 134 -2.17 -1.35 -1.38
C LYS A 134 -2.72 -2.78 -1.45
N ALA A 135 -2.23 -3.58 -2.40
CA ALA A 135 -2.64 -4.98 -2.54
C ALA A 135 -2.13 -5.90 -1.39
N GLY A 136 -1.09 -5.50 -0.67
CA GLY A 136 -0.57 -6.20 0.51
C GLY A 136 -1.15 -5.74 1.85
N CYS A 137 -1.82 -4.58 1.89
CA CYS A 137 -2.40 -4.02 3.12
C CYS A 137 -3.81 -4.56 3.41
N SER A 138 -4.16 -4.68 4.69
CA SER A 138 -5.56 -4.84 5.10
C SER A 138 -6.36 -3.56 4.79
N ALA A 139 -7.66 -3.68 4.52
CA ALA A 139 -8.51 -2.52 4.25
C ALA A 139 -8.54 -1.53 5.43
N ALA A 140 -8.46 -2.03 6.67
CA ALA A 140 -8.36 -1.22 7.88
C ALA A 140 -7.06 -0.39 7.89
N VAL A 141 -5.90 -1.05 7.73
CA VAL A 141 -4.58 -0.38 7.62
C VAL A 141 -4.57 0.65 6.50
N TRP A 142 -5.05 0.30 5.31
CA TRP A 142 -5.07 1.23 4.19
C TRP A 142 -5.95 2.46 4.48
N SER A 143 -7.13 2.25 5.09
CA SER A 143 -8.02 3.35 5.46
C SER A 143 -7.43 4.27 6.55
N ALA A 144 -6.68 3.72 7.50
CA ALA A 144 -5.98 4.49 8.52
C ALA A 144 -4.83 5.31 7.95
N LEU A 145 -4.03 4.75 7.04
CA LEU A 145 -2.95 5.46 6.35
C LEU A 145 -3.48 6.60 5.48
N VAL A 146 -4.56 6.37 4.73
CA VAL A 146 -5.30 7.41 3.98
C VAL A 146 -5.80 8.50 4.93
N TYR A 147 -6.44 8.14 6.05
CA TYR A 147 -6.95 9.10 7.02
C TYR A 147 -5.83 9.95 7.65
N CYS A 148 -4.70 9.35 8.01
CA CYS A 148 -3.51 10.06 8.48
C CYS A 148 -2.92 11.01 7.42
N GLY A 149 -2.97 10.64 6.14
CA GLY A 149 -2.49 11.46 5.02
C GLY A 149 -3.42 12.63 4.64
N ILE A 150 -4.65 12.66 5.16
CA ILE A 150 -5.61 13.75 4.90
C ILE A 150 -5.24 14.98 5.73
N HIS A 151 -4.45 15.87 5.12
CA HIS A 151 -4.17 17.18 5.67
C HIS A 151 -5.29 18.18 5.30
N PRO A 152 -5.98 18.81 6.28
CA PRO A 152 -6.98 19.82 5.99
C PRO A 152 -6.29 21.09 5.44
N THR A 153 -6.56 21.44 4.19
CA THR A 153 -6.20 22.78 3.69
C THR A 153 -7.14 23.83 4.27
N PRO A 154 -6.66 25.08 4.50
CA PRO A 154 -7.44 26.12 5.15
C PRO A 154 -8.80 26.32 4.46
N ALA A 155 -9.85 26.35 5.26
CA ALA A 155 -11.22 26.39 4.78
C ALA A 155 -11.56 27.72 4.09
N HIS A 156 -12.46 27.65 3.12
CA HIS A 156 -13.20 28.81 2.65
C HIS A 156 -14.63 28.72 3.20
N THR A 157 -15.18 29.82 3.67
CA THR A 157 -16.60 29.90 4.00
C THR A 157 -17.43 29.95 2.72
N LEU A 158 -18.45 29.11 2.65
CA LEU A 158 -19.46 29.11 1.59
C LEU A 158 -20.82 29.22 2.31
N GLU A 159 -21.57 30.29 2.06
CA GLU A 159 -22.89 30.51 2.68
C GLU A 159 -22.85 30.39 4.22
N ASP A 160 -21.86 31.05 4.84
CA ASP A 160 -21.52 31.01 6.28
C ASP A 160 -21.15 29.63 6.86
N ILE A 161 -21.19 28.56 6.05
CA ILE A 161 -20.70 27.23 6.41
C ILE A 161 -19.18 27.15 6.14
N CYS A 162 -18.43 26.65 7.13
CA CYS A 162 -16.99 26.49 7.02
C CYS A 162 -16.64 25.21 6.22
N VAL A 163 -16.29 25.37 4.93
CA VAL A 163 -16.01 24.23 4.05
C VAL A 163 -14.50 23.94 4.00
N CYS A 164 -14.07 22.96 4.79
CA CYS A 164 -12.70 22.43 4.74
C CYS A 164 -12.44 21.75 3.40
N LYS A 165 -11.55 22.30 2.58
CA LYS A 165 -11.06 21.62 1.38
C LYS A 165 -10.06 20.56 1.81
N VAL A 166 -10.30 19.30 1.43
CA VAL A 166 -9.31 18.23 1.55
C VAL A 166 -8.45 18.19 0.28
N ARG A 167 -7.12 18.20 0.44
CA ARG A 167 -6.20 17.88 -0.67
C ARG A 167 -6.03 16.36 -0.75
N VAL A 168 -7.02 15.75 -1.40
CA VAL A 168 -6.97 14.35 -1.83
C VAL A 168 -5.73 14.17 -2.70
N SER A 169 -4.82 13.30 -2.28
CA SER A 169 -3.54 13.08 -2.94
C SER A 169 -3.61 11.91 -3.93
N ASP A 170 -2.60 11.78 -4.79
CA ASP A 170 -2.43 10.65 -5.72
C ASP A 170 -2.44 9.26 -5.03
N TRP A 171 -2.29 9.24 -3.70
CA TRP A 171 -2.37 8.08 -2.82
C TRP A 171 -3.81 7.59 -2.59
N ASP A 172 -4.79 8.49 -2.56
CA ASP A 172 -6.17 8.19 -2.17
C ASP A 172 -6.98 7.61 -3.34
N LEU A 173 -6.75 8.17 -4.54
CA LEU A 173 -7.56 7.91 -5.73
C LEU A 173 -6.92 6.86 -6.64
N PHE A 174 -7.22 5.60 -6.32
CA PHE A 174 -7.20 4.53 -7.32
C PHE A 174 -8.57 4.50 -8.01
N PRO A 175 -8.73 5.07 -9.22
CA PRO A 175 -9.98 4.94 -9.95
C PRO A 175 -10.21 3.46 -10.28
N LEU A 176 -11.24 2.87 -9.65
CA LEU A 176 -11.72 1.57 -10.07
C LEU A 176 -12.24 1.69 -11.51
N PRO A 177 -11.90 0.76 -12.42
CA PRO A 177 -12.54 0.71 -13.72
C PRO A 177 -14.02 0.44 -13.49
N MET A 178 -14.85 1.47 -13.70
CA MET A 178 -16.30 1.35 -13.60
C MET A 178 -16.75 0.41 -14.73
N GLU A 179 -17.24 -0.78 -14.40
CA GLU A 179 -17.99 -1.56 -15.39
C GLU A 179 -19.13 -0.66 -15.90
N PRO A 180 -19.29 -0.47 -17.22
CA PRO A 180 -20.45 0.25 -17.73
C PRO A 180 -21.70 -0.46 -17.21
N PRO A 181 -22.75 0.27 -16.78
CA PRO A 181 -23.97 -0.35 -16.28
C PRO A 181 -24.47 -1.38 -17.30
N LYS A 182 -24.38 -2.67 -16.96
CA LYS A 182 -24.85 -3.79 -17.78
C LYS A 182 -26.28 -3.45 -18.17
N GLU A 183 -26.52 -3.26 -19.47
CA GLU A 183 -27.68 -2.51 -19.97
C GLU A 183 -28.93 -2.93 -19.20
N ALA A 184 -29.46 -1.97 -18.41
CA ALA A 184 -30.67 -2.18 -17.66
C ALA A 184 -31.79 -2.29 -18.69
N SER A 185 -32.03 -3.53 -19.14
CA SER A 185 -33.01 -3.89 -20.17
C SER A 185 -34.26 -3.10 -19.90
N LEU A 186 -34.69 -2.32 -20.89
CA LEU A 186 -35.65 -1.24 -20.73
C LEU A 186 -37.04 -1.80 -20.40
N VAL A 187 -37.22 -2.19 -19.12
CA VAL A 187 -38.49 -2.47 -18.49
C VAL A 187 -39.26 -1.16 -18.53
N ALA A 188 -40.07 -1.03 -19.59
CA ALA A 188 -40.70 0.22 -19.94
C ALA A 188 -41.47 0.76 -18.73
N CYS A 189 -41.10 1.96 -18.29
CA CYS A 189 -41.81 2.65 -17.21
C CYS A 189 -43.31 2.63 -17.55
N PRO A 190 -44.17 2.06 -16.70
CA PRO A 190 -45.59 1.95 -17.00
C PRO A 190 -46.13 3.37 -17.20
N LYS A 191 -46.60 3.66 -18.43
CA LYS A 191 -46.98 5.02 -18.85
C LYS A 191 -48.00 5.58 -17.87
N ALA A 192 -47.62 6.64 -17.15
CA ALA A 192 -48.52 7.34 -16.26
C ALA A 192 -49.78 7.78 -17.04
N PRO A 193 -50.99 7.56 -16.51
CA PRO A 193 -52.21 7.80 -17.26
C PRO A 193 -52.37 9.29 -17.58
N VAL A 194 -52.35 9.61 -18.87
CA VAL A 194 -52.51 10.98 -19.39
C VAL A 194 -53.89 11.51 -18.99
N ARG A 195 -53.93 12.47 -18.06
CA ARG A 195 -55.17 13.19 -17.72
C ARG A 195 -55.46 14.26 -18.78
N PRO A 196 -56.62 14.27 -19.45
CA PRO A 196 -56.96 15.25 -20.46
C PRO A 196 -57.55 16.54 -19.87
N GLY A 197 -57.10 17.70 -20.39
CA GLY A 197 -57.65 19.04 -20.10
C GLY A 197 -57.02 19.74 -18.88
N LYS A 198 -56.79 21.06 -18.91
CA LYS A 198 -57.43 22.13 -19.71
C LYS A 198 -56.42 23.09 -20.35
N ARG A 199 -56.86 23.82 -21.39
CA ARG A 199 -56.10 24.90 -22.07
C ARG A 199 -56.37 26.27 -21.44
N LYS A 200 -55.31 27.10 -21.35
CA LYS A 200 -55.23 28.58 -21.29
C LYS A 200 -53.75 28.91 -21.59
N LEU A 201 -53.32 29.83 -22.48
CA LEU A 201 -53.96 30.95 -23.20
C LEU A 201 -54.42 32.09 -22.27
N CYS A 202 -53.90 33.33 -22.33
CA CYS A 202 -52.78 33.94 -23.09
C CYS A 202 -51.67 34.40 -22.09
N ASP A 203 -50.61 35.19 -22.35
CA ASP A 203 -50.01 35.95 -23.48
C ASP A 203 -48.47 35.68 -23.44
N ASP A 204 -47.55 35.91 -24.40
CA ASP A 204 -47.21 36.97 -25.39
C ASP A 204 -46.48 38.23 -24.87
N VAL A 205 -45.14 38.16 -24.86
CA VAL A 205 -44.21 39.30 -25.03
C VAL A 205 -43.01 38.84 -25.88
N SER A 206 -42.65 39.62 -26.90
CA SER A 206 -41.61 39.31 -27.91
C SER A 206 -40.20 39.85 -27.57
N PRO A 207 -39.14 39.51 -28.35
CA PRO A 207 -37.76 39.42 -27.83
C PRO A 207 -36.86 40.64 -28.04
N ARG A 208 -35.66 40.61 -27.43
CA ARG A 208 -34.52 41.49 -27.72
C ARG A 208 -33.17 40.74 -27.70
N GLU A 209 -32.70 40.39 -28.89
CA GLU A 209 -31.29 40.58 -29.28
C GLU A 209 -31.15 41.99 -29.93
N PRO A 210 -29.95 42.53 -30.26
CA PRO A 210 -28.59 41.93 -30.32
C PRO A 210 -27.61 42.66 -29.36
N SER A 211 -26.27 42.70 -29.47
CA SER A 211 -25.27 42.36 -30.52
C SER A 211 -23.85 42.27 -29.91
N SER A 212 -22.91 41.61 -30.62
CA SER A 212 -21.44 41.89 -30.75
C SER A 212 -20.62 42.40 -29.54
N SER A 213 -19.37 42.00 -29.27
CA SER A 213 -18.27 41.67 -30.22
C SER A 213 -17.08 40.99 -29.52
N SER A 214 -16.23 40.31 -30.30
CA SER A 214 -14.87 39.86 -29.91
C SER A 214 -13.85 41.03 -29.94
N PRO A 215 -12.53 40.77 -29.76
CA PRO A 215 -11.83 40.32 -28.55
C PRO A 215 -10.77 41.35 -28.09
N THR A 216 -10.03 41.09 -27.00
CA THR A 216 -8.87 41.93 -26.63
C THR A 216 -7.66 41.12 -26.18
N SER A 217 -6.59 41.16 -26.99
CA SER A 217 -5.25 40.73 -26.60
C SER A 217 -4.52 41.85 -25.86
N ASN A 218 -3.75 41.51 -24.82
CA ASN A 218 -2.52 42.18 -24.34
C ASN A 218 -1.84 41.15 -23.42
N SER A 219 -0.65 40.59 -23.68
CA SER A 219 0.63 41.18 -24.12
C SER A 219 1.22 42.17 -23.13
N THR A 220 2.26 41.76 -22.39
CA THR A 220 3.46 42.56 -22.04
C THR A 220 4.53 41.67 -21.37
N GLN A 221 5.73 41.72 -21.95
CA GLN A 221 7.11 41.55 -21.41
C GLN A 221 7.34 40.67 -20.15
N ILE A 222 8.23 39.67 -20.18
CA ILE A 222 9.71 39.76 -20.31
C ILE A 222 10.36 40.50 -19.13
N GLY A 223 11.00 39.71 -18.24
CA GLY A 223 11.80 40.20 -17.12
C GLY A 223 12.99 39.28 -16.83
N ARG A 224 13.98 39.24 -17.74
CA ARG A 224 15.26 38.58 -17.46
C ARG A 224 16.04 39.43 -16.44
N ASN A 225 16.66 38.79 -15.45
CA ASN A 225 17.94 39.29 -14.95
C ASN A 225 18.86 38.14 -14.52
N PHE A 226 20.01 38.07 -15.20
CA PHE A 226 21.16 37.31 -14.74
C PHE A 226 21.82 38.07 -13.59
N LYS A 227 22.40 37.35 -12.63
CA LYS A 227 23.79 37.64 -12.24
C LYS A 227 24.50 36.40 -11.71
N ARG A 228 25.63 36.09 -12.35
CA ARG A 228 26.81 35.48 -11.72
C ARG A 228 27.56 36.61 -10.96
N SER A 229 28.51 36.35 -10.07
CA SER A 229 29.29 35.12 -9.86
C SER A 229 29.50 34.85 -8.38
#